data_AF-A0A428T864-F1
#
_entry.id   AF-A0A428T864-F1
#
_cell.length_a   1.000
_cell.length_b   1.000
_cell.length_c   1.000
_cell.angle_alpha   90.00
_cell.angle_beta   90.00
_cell.angle_gamma   90.00
#
_symmetry.space_group_name_H-M   'P 1'
#
loop_
_entity.id
_entity.type
_entity.pdbx_description
1 polymer ?
#
loop_
_entity_poly.entity_id
_entity_poly.type
_entity_poly.pdbx_seq_one_letter_code
_entity_poly.pdbx_strand_id
1 'polypeptide(L)'
;METSHVTIFIREPAWISPLRGMEYHTYTDEEKEEFPNEPGTLLKLRKDTEEFMDGAFSLFTKGSVGQQAIVAYVEEQIIEKIRNRELARNQLLSLQSAVPGVNYPESLTLPNVTIVYREIKEIATQGCLTESGRYWPLHVLICATGFDATYNRQGHRPLALQQSALH
;
A
#
# COMPACT_ATOMS: atom_id res chain seq x y z
N MET A 1 0.20 -22.47 -1.25
CA MET A 1 -1.26 -22.46 -1.08
C MET A 1 -1.82 -21.89 -2.37
N GLU A 2 -2.37 -22.71 -3.25
CA GLU A 2 -2.90 -22.23 -4.54
C GLU A 2 -4.36 -21.80 -4.35
N THR A 3 -4.66 -20.56 -4.71
CA THR A 3 -6.00 -19.99 -4.59
C THR A 3 -6.67 -19.92 -5.96
N SER A 4 -7.81 -20.57 -6.12
CA SER A 4 -8.53 -20.60 -7.40
C SER A 4 -9.08 -19.23 -7.83
N HIS A 5 -9.46 -18.37 -6.87
CA HIS A 5 -9.94 -17.02 -7.14
C HIS A 5 -9.71 -16.09 -5.93
N VAL A 6 -9.32 -14.85 -6.21
CA VAL A 6 -9.10 -13.80 -5.19
C VAL A 6 -10.02 -12.63 -5.48
N THR A 7 -10.87 -12.28 -4.52
CA THR A 7 -11.69 -11.06 -4.59
C THR A 7 -11.12 -10.03 -3.63
N ILE A 8 -10.78 -8.85 -4.15
CA ILE A 8 -10.22 -7.74 -3.38
C ILE A 8 -11.32 -6.70 -3.19
N PHE A 9 -11.70 -6.46 -1.94
CA PHE A 9 -12.64 -5.42 -1.55
C PHE A 9 -11.86 -4.15 -1.22
N ILE A 10 -12.01 -3.12 -2.05
CA ILE A 10 -11.31 -1.84 -1.91
C ILE A 10 -12.35 -0.79 -1.50
N ARG A 11 -12.26 -0.29 -0.26
CA ARG A 11 -13.09 0.84 0.19
C ARG A 11 -12.59 2.15 -0.43
N GLU A 12 -11.31 2.41 -0.25
CA GLU A 12 -10.60 3.55 -0.84
C GLU A 12 -9.39 3.00 -1.61
N PRO A 13 -9.14 3.49 -2.83
CA PRO A 13 -8.01 3.06 -3.62
C PRO A 13 -6.69 3.35 -2.91
N ALA A 14 -5.78 2.39 -2.95
CA ALA A 14 -4.46 2.52 -2.35
C ALA A 14 -3.47 3.08 -3.38
N TRP A 15 -2.66 4.04 -2.94
CA TRP A 15 -1.58 4.61 -3.76
C TRP A 15 -0.44 3.61 -3.88
N ILE A 16 -0.18 3.17 -5.10
CA ILE A 16 0.97 2.33 -5.39
C ILE A 16 1.98 3.23 -6.08
N SER A 17 3.19 3.33 -5.54
CA SER A 17 4.26 4.01 -6.25
C SER A 17 5.33 3.00 -6.62
N PRO A 18 5.53 2.70 -7.91
CA PRO A 18 6.72 2.01 -8.37
C PRO A 18 7.88 3.02 -8.36
N LEU A 19 8.33 3.44 -7.17
CA LEU A 19 9.53 4.28 -7.09
C LEU A 19 10.73 3.44 -7.53
N ARG A 20 11.31 3.82 -8.66
CA ARG A 20 12.59 3.30 -9.15
C ARG A 20 13.65 3.47 -8.05
N GLY A 21 14.36 2.40 -7.71
CA GLY A 21 15.32 2.36 -6.59
C GLY A 21 14.77 1.81 -5.27
N MET A 22 13.45 1.59 -5.18
CA MET A 22 12.80 0.85 -4.09
C MET A 22 12.32 -0.54 -4.57
N GLU A 23 12.92 -1.04 -5.65
CA GLU A 23 12.62 -2.36 -6.20
C GLU A 23 13.06 -3.44 -5.21
N TYR A 24 12.29 -4.52 -5.15
CA TYR A 24 12.66 -5.66 -4.32
C TYR A 24 13.85 -6.37 -4.92
N HIS A 25 15.01 -6.20 -4.29
CA HIS A 25 16.22 -6.93 -4.63
C HIS A 25 16.19 -8.31 -3.97
N THR A 26 16.29 -9.35 -4.80
CA THR A 26 16.48 -10.71 -4.28
C THR A 26 17.96 -10.94 -4.12
N TYR A 27 18.45 -10.88 -2.88
CA TYR A 27 19.87 -11.08 -2.59
C TYR A 27 20.32 -12.49 -2.98
N THR A 28 21.44 -12.57 -3.69
CA THR A 28 22.08 -13.86 -3.98
C THR A 28 22.73 -14.45 -2.72
N ASP A 29 23.11 -15.73 -2.77
CA ASP A 29 23.73 -16.37 -1.62
C ASP A 29 25.14 -15.81 -1.37
N GLU A 30 25.84 -15.41 -2.43
CA GLU A 30 27.13 -14.73 -2.36
C GLU A 30 27.01 -13.36 -1.67
N GLU A 31 26.02 -12.54 -2.04
CA GLU A 31 25.77 -11.25 -1.39
C GLU A 31 25.45 -11.41 0.11
N LYS A 32 24.67 -12.45 0.46
CA LYS A 32 24.35 -12.75 1.86
C LYS A 32 25.57 -13.20 2.65
N GLU A 33 26.51 -13.91 2.03
CA GLU A 33 27.78 -14.30 2.64
C GLU A 33 28.73 -13.12 2.80
N GLU A 34 28.72 -12.14 1.88
CA GLU A 34 29.55 -10.95 1.99
C GLU A 34 29.15 -10.04 3.18
N PHE A 35 27.86 -9.97 3.52
CA PHE A 35 27.40 -9.09 4.61
C PHE A 35 28.02 -9.36 6.00
N PRO A 36 28.15 -10.61 6.48
CA PRO A 36 28.83 -10.90 7.74
C PRO A 36 30.36 -10.98 7.59
N ASN A 37 30.88 -11.34 6.42
CA ASN A 37 32.30 -11.63 6.23
C ASN A 37 33.14 -10.41 5.85
N GLU A 38 32.54 -9.39 5.22
CA GLU A 38 33.22 -8.16 4.81
C GLU A 38 32.73 -6.96 5.64
N PRO A 39 33.50 -6.54 6.67
CA PRO A 39 33.12 -5.41 7.51
C PRO A 39 32.95 -4.13 6.69
N GLY A 40 31.74 -3.56 6.73
CA GLY A 40 31.43 -2.29 6.08
C GLY A 40 30.61 -2.41 4.80
N THR A 41 30.52 -3.58 4.17
CA THR A 41 29.69 -3.79 2.97
C THR A 41 28.22 -3.52 3.25
N LEU A 42 27.68 -4.10 4.32
CA LEU A 42 26.30 -3.86 4.75
C LEU A 42 26.06 -2.40 5.20
N LEU A 43 27.05 -1.79 5.84
CA LEU A 43 26.95 -0.39 6.29
C LEU A 43 26.90 0.57 5.10
N LYS A 44 27.71 0.31 4.07
CA LYS A 44 27.72 1.09 2.83
C LYS A 44 26.37 0.99 2.14
N LEU A 45 25.83 -0.23 1.95
CA LEU A 45 24.52 -0.44 1.35
C LEU A 45 23.40 0.34 2.08
N ARG A 46 23.41 0.31 3.42
CA ARG A 46 22.44 1.07 4.24
C ARG A 46 22.58 2.58 4.02
N LYS A 47 23.81 3.11 4.04
CA LYS A 47 24.06 4.55 3.82
C LYS A 47 23.65 5.00 2.43
N ASP A 48 23.98 4.21 1.41
CA ASP A 48 23.61 4.51 0.02
C ASP A 48 22.07 4.52 -0.13
N THR A 49 21.37 3.62 0.57
CA THR A 49 19.90 3.59 0.61
C THR A 49 19.33 4.80 1.34
N GLU A 50 19.89 5.16 2.50
CA GLU A 50 19.46 6.33 3.29
C GLU A 50 19.67 7.64 2.52
N GLU A 51 20.82 7.82 1.88
CA GLU A 51 21.13 9.01 1.07
C GLU A 51 20.18 9.14 -0.13
N PHE A 52 19.86 8.02 -0.78
CA PHE A 52 18.85 8.00 -1.84
C PHE A 52 17.46 8.41 -1.33
N MET A 53 17.02 7.86 -0.19
CA MET A 53 15.72 8.21 0.40
C MET A 53 15.65 9.68 0.84
N ASP A 54 16.72 10.21 1.42
CA ASP A 54 16.81 11.61 1.83
C ASP A 54 16.78 12.56 0.63
N GLY A 55 17.52 12.24 -0.44
CA GLY A 55 17.46 12.99 -1.70
C GLY A 55 16.07 12.99 -2.35
N ALA A 56 15.34 11.88 -2.23
CA ALA A 56 13.98 11.74 -2.72
C ALA A 56 12.93 12.51 -1.89
N PHE A 57 13.27 12.99 -0.68
CA PHE A 57 12.33 13.70 0.21
C PHE A 57 11.70 14.93 -0.47
N SER A 58 12.49 15.65 -1.27
CA SER A 58 12.04 16.82 -2.03
C SER A 58 10.84 16.52 -2.95
N LEU A 59 10.72 15.29 -3.45
CA LEU A 59 9.62 14.85 -4.32
C LEU A 59 8.27 14.75 -3.59
N PHE A 60 8.28 14.60 -2.28
CA PHE A 60 7.07 14.55 -1.46
C PHE A 60 6.57 15.95 -1.04
N THR A 61 7.31 17.01 -1.40
CA THR A 61 6.89 18.39 -1.12
C THR A 61 5.71 18.77 -2.00
N LYS A 62 4.56 19.04 -1.35
CA LYS A 62 3.30 19.38 -2.01
C LYS A 62 3.44 20.64 -2.87
N GLY A 63 3.03 20.56 -4.13
CA GLY A 63 3.06 21.66 -5.09
C GLY A 63 4.41 21.86 -5.79
N SER A 64 5.45 21.08 -5.45
CA SER A 64 6.74 21.18 -6.12
C SER A 64 6.70 20.66 -7.55
N VAL A 65 7.60 21.14 -8.41
CA VAL A 65 7.75 20.65 -9.79
C VAL A 65 8.16 19.17 -9.79
N GLY A 66 9.01 18.76 -8.84
CA GLY A 66 9.40 17.35 -8.67
C GLY A 66 8.21 16.45 -8.32
N GLN A 67 7.30 16.92 -7.46
CA GLN A 67 6.08 16.19 -7.14
C GLN A 67 5.19 15.98 -8.38
N GLN A 68 5.02 17.01 -9.20
CA GLN A 68 4.19 16.90 -10.41
C GLN A 68 4.80 15.93 -11.42
N ALA A 69 6.12 16.02 -11.63
CA ALA A 69 6.84 15.14 -12.53
C ALA A 69 6.76 13.67 -12.09
N ILE A 70 6.94 13.39 -10.79
CA ILE A 70 6.88 12.01 -10.30
C ILE A 70 5.45 11.44 -10.30
N VAL A 71 4.42 12.27 -10.05
CA VAL A 71 3.01 11.83 -10.21
C VAL A 71 2.74 11.41 -11.65
N ALA A 72 3.12 12.24 -12.63
CA ALA A 72 2.92 11.93 -14.04
C ALA A 72 3.67 10.65 -14.45
N TYR A 73 4.91 10.48 -13.98
CA TYR A 73 5.69 9.27 -14.22
C TYR A 73 5.04 8.02 -13.63
N VAL A 74 4.59 8.08 -12.37
CA VAL A 74 3.91 6.96 -11.71
C VAL A 74 2.59 6.62 -12.41
N GLU A 75 1.86 7.64 -12.87
CA GLU A 75 0.64 7.46 -13.66
C GLU A 75 0.88 6.66 -14.95
N GLU A 76 1.90 7.03 -15.73
CA GLU A 76 2.27 6.29 -16.94
C GLU A 76 2.64 4.84 -16.63
N GLN A 77 3.42 4.60 -15.58
CA GLN A 77 3.84 3.25 -15.18
C GLN A 77 2.67 2.37 -14.72
N ILE A 78 1.71 2.93 -13.97
CA ILE A 78 0.52 2.19 -13.54
C ILE A 78 -0.36 1.85 -14.75
N ILE A 79 -0.56 2.80 -15.67
CA ILE A 79 -1.34 2.57 -16.89
C ILE A 79 -0.71 1.46 -17.74
N GLU A 80 0.62 1.48 -17.89
CA GLU A 80 1.36 0.46 -18.64
C GLU A 80 1.22 -0.94 -18.04
N LYS A 81 1.34 -1.04 -16.71
CA LYS A 81 1.28 -2.32 -15.98
C LYS A 81 -0.14 -2.90 -15.91
N ILE A 82 -1.14 -2.05 -15.66
CA ILE A 82 -2.53 -2.49 -15.47
C ILE A 82 -3.23 -2.75 -16.81
N ARG A 83 -2.81 -2.09 -17.90
CA ARG A 83 -3.43 -2.19 -19.25
C ARG A 83 -4.95 -1.96 -19.27
N ASN A 84 -5.50 -1.36 -18.21
CA ASN A 84 -6.90 -0.98 -18.05
C ASN A 84 -6.94 0.45 -17.49
N ARG A 85 -7.36 1.40 -18.35
CA ARG A 85 -7.38 2.83 -18.01
C ARG A 85 -8.36 3.19 -16.91
N GLU A 86 -9.47 2.47 -16.77
CA GLU A 86 -10.43 2.75 -15.70
C GLU A 86 -9.89 2.31 -14.34
N LEU A 87 -9.26 1.14 -14.29
CA LEU A 87 -8.62 0.65 -13.08
C LEU A 87 -7.42 1.53 -12.69
N ALA A 88 -6.62 1.95 -13.67
CA ALA A 88 -5.52 2.87 -13.44
C ALA A 88 -6.01 4.20 -12.86
N ARG A 89 -7.05 4.83 -13.44
CA ARG A 89 -7.62 6.10 -12.93
C ARG A 89 -8.07 6.02 -11.48
N ASN A 90 -8.68 4.90 -11.09
CA ASN A 90 -9.14 4.73 -9.72
C ASN A 90 -7.97 4.60 -8.72
N GLN A 91 -6.75 4.29 -9.17
CA GLN A 91 -5.57 4.08 -8.32
C GLN A 91 -4.62 5.32 -8.24
N LEU A 92 -5.01 6.48 -8.80
CA LEU A 92 -4.13 7.64 -9.03
C LEU A 92 -4.53 8.93 -8.31
N LEU A 93 -4.10 9.14 -7.07
CA LEU A 93 -4.50 10.30 -6.25
C LEU A 93 -3.57 10.46 -5.01
N SER A 94 -2.36 10.99 -5.20
CA SER A 94 -1.42 11.51 -4.16
C SER A 94 -0.32 10.58 -3.63
N LEU A 95 0.90 11.14 -3.55
CA LEU A 95 2.16 10.45 -3.19
C LEU A 95 2.38 10.25 -1.68
N GLN A 96 1.48 10.73 -0.81
CA GLN A 96 1.75 10.80 0.64
C GLN A 96 1.63 9.46 1.37
N SER A 97 0.94 8.47 0.78
CA SER A 97 0.78 7.12 1.35
C SER A 97 1.13 6.05 0.32
N ALA A 98 2.22 6.24 -0.42
CA ALA A 98 2.71 5.24 -1.37
C ALA A 98 3.12 3.96 -0.61
N VAL A 99 2.37 2.89 -0.80
CA VAL A 99 2.76 1.57 -0.30
C VAL A 99 3.71 0.96 -1.33
N PRO A 100 4.95 0.59 -0.96
CA PRO A 100 5.80 -0.19 -1.83
C PRO A 100 5.21 -1.59 -1.95
N GLY A 101 4.39 -1.79 -2.99
CA GLY A 101 3.80 -3.08 -3.33
C GLY A 101 4.47 -3.61 -4.59
N VAL A 102 5.43 -4.52 -4.41
CA VAL A 102 6.07 -5.21 -5.53
C VAL A 102 5.00 -6.04 -6.24
N ASN A 103 4.88 -5.88 -7.56
CA ASN A 103 3.96 -6.62 -8.42
C ASN A 103 2.46 -6.48 -8.09
N TYR A 104 2.06 -5.54 -7.22
CA TYR A 104 0.65 -5.37 -6.87
C TYR A 104 -0.19 -4.92 -8.07
N PRO A 105 0.18 -3.88 -8.85
CA PRO A 105 -0.56 -3.47 -10.04
C PRO A 105 -0.75 -4.59 -11.07
N GLU A 106 0.28 -5.41 -11.27
CA GLU A 106 0.28 -6.54 -12.20
C GLU A 106 -0.68 -7.64 -11.71
N SER A 107 -0.69 -7.90 -10.40
CA SER A 107 -1.57 -8.89 -9.78
C SER A 107 -3.05 -8.54 -9.96
N LEU A 108 -3.39 -7.26 -10.03
CA LEU A 108 -4.76 -6.78 -10.28
C LEU A 108 -5.29 -7.16 -11.67
N THR A 109 -4.41 -7.51 -12.61
CA THR A 109 -4.77 -7.88 -13.99
C THR A 109 -4.95 -9.37 -14.21
N LEU A 110 -4.64 -10.19 -13.21
CA LEU A 110 -4.71 -11.64 -13.33
C LEU A 110 -6.16 -12.11 -13.52
N PRO A 111 -6.40 -13.14 -14.35
CA PRO A 111 -7.77 -13.58 -14.70
C PRO A 111 -8.54 -14.17 -13.51
N ASN A 112 -7.84 -14.58 -12.45
CA ASN A 112 -8.42 -15.10 -11.21
C ASN A 112 -8.59 -14.02 -10.13
N VAL A 113 -8.40 -12.74 -10.46
CA VAL A 113 -8.55 -11.62 -9.52
C VAL A 113 -9.73 -10.75 -9.90
N THR A 114 -10.62 -10.51 -8.95
CA THR A 114 -11.76 -9.58 -9.10
C THR A 114 -11.63 -8.45 -8.10
N ILE A 115 -11.82 -7.21 -8.57
CA ILE A 115 -11.76 -6.02 -7.72
C ILE A 115 -13.17 -5.49 -7.51
N VAL A 116 -13.51 -5.25 -6.25
CA VAL A 116 -14.83 -4.76 -5.84
C VAL A 116 -14.65 -3.46 -5.08
N TYR A 117 -15.02 -2.35 -5.71
CA TYR A 117 -14.98 -1.02 -5.11
C TYR A 117 -16.27 -0.73 -4.33
N ARG A 118 -16.45 -1.36 -3.16
CA ARG A 118 -17.60 -1.15 -2.26
C ARG A 118 -17.28 -1.61 -0.84
N GLU A 119 -18.00 -1.06 0.13
CA GLU A 119 -17.98 -1.56 1.49
C GLU A 119 -18.70 -2.90 1.62
N ILE A 120 -18.18 -3.72 2.52
CA ILE A 120 -18.84 -4.94 2.97
C ILE A 120 -19.84 -4.53 4.05
N LYS A 121 -21.12 -4.78 3.79
CA LYS A 121 -22.21 -4.47 4.70
C LYS A 121 -22.29 -5.48 5.85
N GLU A 122 -22.14 -6.76 5.52
CA GLU A 122 -22.31 -7.85 6.49
C GLU A 122 -21.49 -9.08 6.08
N ILE A 123 -20.94 -9.79 7.07
CA ILE A 123 -20.33 -11.12 6.89
C ILE A 123 -21.39 -12.18 7.14
N ALA A 124 -21.56 -13.07 6.17
CA ALA A 124 -22.49 -14.19 6.23
C ALA A 124 -21.72 -15.52 6.43
N THR A 125 -22.44 -16.58 6.79
CA THR A 125 -21.84 -17.89 7.08
C THR A 125 -21.01 -18.48 5.93
N GLN A 126 -21.35 -18.16 4.68
CA GLN A 126 -20.67 -18.71 3.49
C GLN A 126 -20.04 -17.62 2.60
N GLY A 127 -19.85 -16.39 3.11
CA GLY A 127 -19.45 -15.27 2.26
C GLY A 127 -19.66 -13.89 2.87
N CYS A 128 -19.79 -12.87 2.01
CA CYS A 128 -20.11 -11.52 2.44
C CYS A 128 -21.14 -10.84 1.53
N LEU A 129 -21.88 -9.88 2.08
CA LEU A 129 -22.75 -8.98 1.33
C LEU A 129 -22.09 -7.62 1.20
N THR A 130 -22.06 -7.08 -0.01
CA THR A 130 -21.68 -5.69 -0.25
C THR A 130 -22.89 -4.76 -0.15
N GLU A 131 -22.67 -3.46 0.02
CA GLU A 131 -23.77 -2.47 0.08
C GLU A 131 -24.71 -2.48 -1.13
N SER A 132 -24.23 -2.92 -2.30
CA SER A 132 -25.04 -3.11 -3.51
C SER A 132 -26.07 -4.24 -3.41
N GLY A 133 -26.07 -5.01 -2.32
CA GLY A 133 -26.91 -6.20 -2.13
C GLY A 133 -26.37 -7.45 -2.83
N ARG A 134 -25.18 -7.38 -3.45
CA ARG A 134 -24.54 -8.55 -4.08
C ARG A 134 -23.90 -9.46 -3.03
N TYR A 135 -24.21 -10.75 -3.14
CA TYR A 135 -23.58 -11.79 -2.34
C TYR A 135 -22.31 -12.31 -3.01
N TRP A 136 -21.25 -12.45 -2.22
CA TRP A 136 -19.96 -13.01 -2.64
C TRP A 136 -19.66 -14.25 -1.82
N PRO A 137 -19.71 -15.46 -2.40
CA PRO A 137 -19.32 -16.67 -1.70
C PRO A 137 -17.81 -16.68 -1.47
N LEU A 138 -17.38 -16.94 -0.23
CA LEU A 138 -15.97 -16.93 0.17
C LEU A 138 -15.69 -18.14 1.06
N HIS A 139 -14.55 -18.78 0.84
CA HIS A 139 -14.05 -19.84 1.73
C HIS A 139 -13.17 -19.26 2.84
N VAL A 140 -12.46 -18.17 2.56
CA VAL A 140 -11.54 -17.50 3.47
C VAL A 140 -11.73 -16.00 3.32
N LEU A 141 -11.84 -15.28 4.43
CA LEU A 141 -11.86 -13.82 4.48
C LEU A 141 -10.60 -13.33 5.21
N ILE A 142 -9.83 -12.46 4.55
CA ILE A 142 -8.61 -11.88 5.12
C ILE A 142 -8.90 -10.40 5.39
N CYS A 143 -8.87 -10.01 6.67
CA CYS A 143 -9.10 -8.63 7.10
C CYS A 143 -7.77 -7.89 7.26
N ALA A 144 -7.35 -7.15 6.24
CA ALA A 144 -6.16 -6.31 6.27
C ALA A 144 -6.47 -4.91 6.88
N THR A 145 -6.88 -4.86 8.14
CA THR A 145 -7.41 -3.65 8.82
C THR A 145 -6.37 -2.57 9.16
N GLY A 146 -5.12 -2.74 8.77
CA GLY A 146 -4.03 -1.82 9.11
C GLY A 146 -3.69 -1.85 10.61
N PHE A 147 -3.27 -0.71 11.14
CA PHE A 147 -2.84 -0.54 12.52
C PHE A 147 -3.56 0.64 13.19
N ASP A 148 -3.77 0.56 14.51
CA ASP A 148 -4.33 1.65 15.30
C ASP A 148 -3.23 2.68 15.62
N ALA A 149 -3.31 3.85 14.99
CA ALA A 149 -2.37 4.96 15.21
C ALA A 149 -2.78 5.90 16.35
N THR A 150 -3.85 5.59 17.11
CA THR A 150 -4.34 6.44 18.21
C THR A 150 -3.46 6.39 19.48
N TYR A 151 -2.36 5.64 19.46
CA TYR A 151 -1.37 5.66 20.54
C TYR A 151 -0.72 7.04 20.68
N ASN A 152 -1.35 7.89 21.49
CA ASN A 152 -0.83 9.16 21.91
C ASN A 152 -0.07 8.96 23.23
N ARG A 153 1.24 9.26 23.28
CA ARG A 153 2.04 9.21 24.53
C ARG A 153 1.50 10.14 25.62
N GLN A 154 0.61 11.07 25.28
CA GLN A 154 -0.09 11.93 26.23
C GLN A 154 -1.34 11.23 26.76
N GLY A 155 -1.14 10.32 27.72
CA GLY A 155 -2.07 9.97 28.80
C GLY A 155 -3.50 9.57 28.42
N HIS A 156 -3.83 8.31 28.71
CA HIS A 156 -5.21 7.91 29.03
C HIS A 156 -5.84 8.92 30.00
N ARG A 157 -6.68 9.82 29.49
CA ARG A 157 -7.75 10.44 30.28
C ARG A 157 -9.04 9.72 29.89
N PRO A 158 -9.66 8.95 30.80
CA PRO A 158 -10.95 8.34 30.50
C PRO A 158 -11.97 9.43 30.15
N LEU A 159 -12.78 9.17 29.12
CA LEU A 159 -13.82 10.04 28.55
C LEU A 159 -14.90 10.53 29.53
N ALA A 160 -14.83 10.17 30.81
CA ALA A 160 -15.81 10.51 31.83
C ALA A 160 -15.74 11.96 32.34
N LEU A 161 -14.80 12.80 31.88
CA LEU A 161 -14.59 14.15 32.42
C LEU A 161 -14.80 15.30 31.41
N GLN A 162 -15.41 15.06 30.25
CA GLN A 162 -15.70 16.11 29.27
C GLN A 162 -17.13 16.69 29.33
N GLN A 163 -17.99 16.27 30.26
CA GLN A 163 -19.38 16.77 30.34
C GLN A 163 -19.69 17.71 31.52
N SER A 164 -18.74 18.09 32.37
CA SER A 164 -19.02 18.93 33.55
C SER A 164 -18.43 20.34 33.50
N ALA A 165 -18.10 20.87 32.32
CA ALA A 165 -17.70 22.27 32.18
C ALA A 165 -18.25 22.83 30.87
N LEU A 166 -19.52 23.22 30.89
CA LEU A 166 -20.14 24.32 30.10
C LEU A 166 -21.63 24.39 30.49
N HIS A 167 -21.87 24.86 31.71
CA HIS A 167 -23.03 25.66 32.12
C HIS A 167 -22.49 26.97 32.67
#